data_AF-A0A8B7DZ29-F1
#
_entry.id   AF-A0A8B7DZ29-F1
#
_cell.length_a   1.000
_cell.length_b   1.000
_cell.length_c   1.000
_cell.angle_alpha   90.00
_cell.angle_beta   90.00
_cell.angle_gamma   90.00
#
_symmetry.space_group_name_H-M   'P 1'
#
loop_
_entity.id
_entity.type
_entity.pdbx_description
1 polymer ?
#
loop_
_entity_poly.entity_id
_entity_poly.type
_entity_poly.pdbx_seq_one_letter_code
_entity_poly.pdbx_strand_id
1 'polypeptide(L)'
;MDISIGAILGHDILSGELYAIHRNQKLYLMFHNEYKKWLAVTNREFETKVSSNWTRLKTMEGSFDQAVTFGTNQWMVNGVGLYFRKLGDGYWFQRIKWNV
;
A
#
# COMPACT_ATOMS: atom_id res chain seq x y z
N MET A 1 -13.42 -12.02 -0.55
CA MET A 1 -12.27 -11.80 0.36
C MET A 1 -12.22 -10.32 0.62
N ASP A 2 -12.43 -9.91 1.87
CA ASP A 2 -12.38 -8.49 2.23
C ASP A 2 -10.92 -8.04 2.26
N ILE A 3 -10.54 -7.23 1.28
CA ILE A 3 -9.17 -6.77 1.14
C ILE A 3 -8.97 -5.61 2.11
N SER A 4 -8.46 -5.93 3.30
CA SER A 4 -8.00 -4.95 4.28
C SER A 4 -6.48 -4.86 4.21
N ILE A 5 -5.96 -3.70 3.81
CA ILE A 5 -4.52 -3.47 3.74
C ILE A 5 -3.98 -3.16 5.14
N GLY A 6 -2.93 -3.86 5.56
CA GLY A 6 -2.23 -3.63 6.82
C GLY A 6 -1.15 -2.56 6.71
N ALA A 7 -0.43 -2.52 5.60
CA ALA A 7 0.56 -1.48 5.32
C ALA A 7 0.81 -1.31 3.81
N ILE A 8 1.09 -0.07 3.40
CA ILE A 8 1.74 0.18 2.11
C ILE A 8 3.22 0.00 2.29
N LEU A 9 3.76 -0.62 1.27
CA LEU A 9 4.92 -1.45 1.35
C LEU A 9 5.98 -0.72 0.49
N GLY A 10 5.65 -0.48 -0.77
CA GLY A 10 6.47 0.25 -1.71
C GLY A 10 5.68 0.59 -2.96
N HIS A 11 6.39 1.06 -3.98
CA HIS A 11 5.88 1.00 -5.34
C HIS A 11 6.98 0.54 -6.27
N ASP A 12 6.58 -0.05 -7.40
CA ASP A 12 7.50 -0.25 -8.51
C ASP A 12 7.82 1.09 -9.17
N ILE A 13 9.10 1.34 -9.45
CA ILE A 13 9.57 2.62 -9.97
C ILE A 13 9.15 2.81 -11.44
N LEU A 14 9.07 1.71 -12.20
CA LEU A 14 8.78 1.74 -13.64
C LEU A 14 7.29 1.87 -13.92
N SER A 15 6.48 1.01 -13.29
CA SER A 15 5.02 0.97 -13.49
C SER A 15 4.24 1.90 -12.54
N GLY A 16 4.87 2.32 -11.43
CA GLY A 16 4.18 3.08 -10.38
C GLY A 16 3.13 2.27 -9.63
N GLU A 17 3.12 0.94 -9.76
CA GLU A 17 2.21 0.05 -9.03
C GLU A 17 2.56 0.02 -7.55
N LEU A 18 1.55 0.14 -6.68
CA LEU A 18 1.76 0.06 -5.24
C LEU A 18 1.82 -1.39 -4.79
N TYR A 19 2.75 -1.69 -3.91
CA TYR A 19 2.76 -2.93 -3.16
C TYR A 19 2.23 -2.67 -1.75
N ALA A 20 1.58 -3.68 -1.20
CA ALA A 20 0.93 -3.68 0.10
C ALA A 20 0.98 -5.06 0.74
N ILE A 21 0.80 -5.12 2.05
CA ILE A 21 0.62 -6.36 2.79
C ILE A 21 -0.78 -6.36 3.34
N HIS A 22 -1.47 -7.48 3.20
CA HIS A 22 -2.78 -7.66 3.78
C HIS A 22 -2.69 -7.59 5.32
N ARG A 23 -3.79 -7.19 5.98
CA ARG A 23 -3.87 -7.04 7.45
C ARG A 23 -3.51 -8.32 8.21
N ASN A 24 -3.75 -9.49 7.62
CA ASN A 24 -3.34 -10.77 8.20
C ASN A 24 -1.83 -11.06 8.11
N GLN A 25 -1.05 -10.18 7.50
CA GLN A 25 0.41 -10.27 7.31
C GLN A 25 0.90 -11.52 6.57
N LYS A 26 0.00 -12.24 5.88
CA LYS A 26 0.32 -13.49 5.15
C LYS A 26 0.25 -13.37 3.65
N LEU A 27 -0.27 -12.25 3.14
CA LEU A 27 -0.51 -12.05 1.72
C LEU A 27 0.05 -10.70 1.27
N TYR A 28 0.91 -10.75 0.26
CA TYR A 28 1.35 -9.56 -0.45
C TYR A 28 0.35 -9.22 -1.55
N LEU A 29 0.14 -7.93 -1.72
CA LEU A 29 -0.84 -7.36 -2.62
C LEU A 29 -0.17 -6.29 -3.49
N MET A 30 -0.63 -6.18 -4.72
CA MET A 30 -0.23 -5.16 -5.66
C MET A 30 -1.47 -4.42 -6.15
N PHE A 31 -1.45 -3.10 -6.10
CA PHE A 31 -2.52 -2.28 -6.67
C PHE A 31 -2.25 -2.08 -8.16
N HIS A 32 -3.03 -2.78 -8.97
CA HIS A 32 -2.91 -2.67 -10.42
C HIS A 32 -3.58 -1.38 -10.90
N ASN A 33 -2.78 -0.48 -11.46
CA ASN A 33 -3.25 0.87 -11.81
C ASN A 33 -4.31 0.88 -12.91
N GLU A 34 -4.28 -0.05 -13.87
CA GLU A 34 -5.30 -0.12 -14.93
C GLU A 34 -6.63 -0.70 -14.42
N TYR A 35 -6.61 -1.88 -13.79
CA TYR A 35 -7.80 -2.54 -13.27
C TYR A 35 -8.40 -1.89 -12.02
N LYS A 36 -7.67 -0.95 -11.38
CA LYS A 36 -8.05 -0.27 -10.14
C LYS A 36 -8.40 -1.26 -9.01
N LYS A 37 -7.65 -2.37 -8.92
CA LYS A 37 -7.91 -3.47 -7.99
C LYS A 37 -6.62 -3.96 -7.36
N TRP A 38 -6.75 -4.50 -6.15
CA TRP A 38 -5.68 -5.24 -5.48
C TRP A 38 -5.61 -6.65 -6.01
N LEU A 39 -4.41 -7.07 -6.42
CA LEU A 39 -4.10 -8.42 -6.86
C LEU A 39 -3.17 -9.08 -5.84
N ALA A 40 -3.41 -10.35 -5.56
CA ALA A 40 -2.45 -11.16 -4.81
C ALA A 40 -1.18 -11.34 -5.63
N VAL A 41 -0.03 -11.14 -5.00
CA VAL A 41 1.28 -11.42 -5.60
C VAL A 41 2.00 -12.49 -4.81
N THR A 42 2.76 -13.31 -5.51
CA THR A 42 3.58 -14.35 -4.88
C THR A 42 4.77 -13.74 -4.16
N ASN A 43 5.32 -14.45 -3.17
CA ASN A 43 6.53 -14.02 -2.46
C ASN A 43 7.69 -13.75 -3.44
N ARG A 44 7.81 -14.57 -4.50
CA ARG A 44 8.86 -14.43 -5.51
C ARG A 44 8.70 -13.16 -6.34
N GLU A 45 7.49 -12.82 -6.76
CA GLU A 45 7.20 -11.56 -7.47
C GLU A 45 7.46 -10.34 -6.59
N PHE A 46 7.08 -10.43 -5.32
CA PHE A 46 7.39 -9.39 -4.34
C PHE A 46 8.89 -9.21 -4.18
N GLU A 47 9.65 -10.27 -3.95
CA GLU A 47 11.11 -10.20 -3.77
C GLU A 47 11.80 -9.58 -4.99
N THR A 48 11.43 -10.04 -6.19
CA THR A 48 12.06 -9.56 -7.44
C THR A 48 11.74 -8.11 -7.77
N LYS A 49 10.55 -7.62 -7.43
CA LYS A 49 10.13 -6.25 -7.78
C LYS A 49 10.34 -5.23 -6.67
N VAL A 50 10.51 -5.68 -5.43
CA VAL A 50 10.31 -4.82 -4.26
C VAL A 50 11.43 -4.92 -3.20
N SER A 51 12.15 -6.05 -3.10
CA SER A 51 13.03 -6.33 -1.96
C SER A 51 14.26 -5.43 -1.78
N SER A 52 14.59 -4.53 -2.71
CA SER A 52 15.85 -3.79 -2.66
C SER A 52 15.88 -2.60 -1.68
N ASN A 53 14.76 -2.18 -1.07
CA ASN A 53 14.71 -0.94 -0.27
C ASN A 53 13.81 -0.97 0.99
N TRP A 54 13.73 -2.11 1.67
CA TRP A 54 12.61 -2.38 2.59
C TRP A 54 12.83 -2.22 4.10
N THR A 55 13.89 -1.56 4.54
CA THR A 55 14.26 -1.49 5.97
C THR A 55 13.29 -0.73 6.90
N ARG A 56 12.06 -0.41 6.47
CA ARG A 56 11.10 0.42 7.23
C ARG A 56 9.76 -0.22 7.60
N LEU A 57 9.47 -1.46 7.23
CA LEU A 57 8.26 -2.11 7.73
C LEU A 57 8.40 -2.53 9.19
N LYS A 58 8.07 -1.62 10.10
CA LYS A 58 7.62 -2.03 11.42
C LYS A 58 6.26 -2.70 11.27
N THR A 59 6.22 -4.00 11.51
CA THR A 59 5.01 -4.76 11.84
C THR A 59 4.20 -3.97 12.87
N MET A 60 2.92 -3.69 12.59
CA MET A 60 2.06 -3.08 13.60
C MET A 60 0.66 -3.67 13.59
N GLU A 61 0.33 -4.28 14.72
CA GLU A 61 -1.01 -4.56 15.18
C GLU A 61 -1.69 -3.21 15.51
N GLY A 62 -2.59 -2.72 14.66
CA GLY A 62 -3.40 -1.55 15.01
C GLY A 62 -4.05 -0.82 13.83
N SER A 63 -4.99 0.08 14.14
CA SER A 63 -5.76 0.91 13.21
C SER A 63 -5.09 2.26 12.89
N PHE A 64 -3.78 2.36 13.09
CA PHE A 64 -3.06 3.64 13.02
C PHE A 64 -2.84 4.10 11.58
N ASP A 65 -2.84 5.43 11.39
CA ASP A 65 -2.50 6.05 10.11
C ASP A 65 -1.02 5.79 9.78
N GLN A 66 -0.78 5.09 8.68
CA GLN A 66 0.56 4.84 8.15
C GLN A 66 0.73 5.53 6.81
N ALA A 67 1.51 6.61 6.79
CA ALA A 67 1.84 7.34 5.59
C ALA A 67 3.22 6.98 5.05
N VAL A 68 3.30 6.71 3.75
CA VAL A 68 4.54 6.55 3.00
C VAL A 68 4.62 7.62 1.91
N THR A 69 5.83 8.10 1.66
CA THR A 69 6.10 9.13 0.64
C THR A 69 6.99 8.54 -0.45
N PHE A 70 6.58 8.76 -1.68
CA PHE A 70 7.24 8.33 -2.90
C PHE A 70 7.38 9.54 -3.83
N GLY A 71 8.54 10.20 -3.81
CA GLY A 71 8.73 11.47 -4.50
C GLY A 71 7.72 12.51 -4.02
N THR A 72 6.95 13.09 -4.94
CA THR A 72 5.88 14.06 -4.63
C THR A 72 4.55 13.41 -4.24
N ASN A 73 4.45 12.08 -4.21
CA ASN A 73 3.21 11.36 -3.92
C ASN A 73 3.24 10.80 -2.50
N GLN A 74 2.13 10.93 -1.78
CA GLN A 74 2.00 10.37 -0.43
C GLN A 74 0.77 9.47 -0.37
N TRP A 75 0.95 8.32 0.29
CA TRP A 75 -0.09 7.31 0.48
C TRP A 75 -0.25 7.04 1.96
N MET A 76 -1.48 7.06 2.46
CA MET A 76 -1.81 6.71 3.84
C MET A 76 -2.75 5.52 3.87
N VAL A 77 -2.45 4.55 4.73
CA VAL A 77 -3.33 3.43 5.06
C VAL A 77 -3.76 3.54 6.51
N ASN A 78 -5.03 3.26 6.80
CA ASN A 78 -5.53 3.13 8.15
C ASN A 78 -6.68 2.11 8.21
N GLY A 79 -7.34 2.00 9.37
CA GLY A 79 -8.47 1.08 9.57
C GLY A 79 -9.71 1.36 8.72
N VAL A 80 -9.80 2.50 8.02
CA VAL A 80 -10.96 2.93 7.22
C VAL A 80 -10.71 2.78 5.72
N GLY A 81 -9.50 3.06 5.25
CA GLY A 81 -9.23 3.09 3.82
C GLY A 81 -7.78 3.32 3.42
N LEU A 82 -7.60 3.43 2.11
CA LEU A 82 -6.39 3.95 1.46
C LEU A 82 -6.65 5.38 1.02
N TYR A 83 -5.71 6.25 1.34
CA TYR A 83 -5.74 7.66 1.04
C TYR A 83 -4.50 8.06 0.24
N PHE A 84 -4.66 9.09 -0.58
CA PHE A 84 -3.62 9.64 -1.43
C PHE A 84 -3.60 11.17 -1.34
N ARG A 85 -2.42 11.77 -1.42
CA ARG A 85 -2.26 13.20 -1.71
C ARG A 85 -0.95 13.47 -2.43
N LYS A 86 -0.80 14.66 -3.03
CA LYS A 86 0.53 15.14 -3.42
C LYS A 86 1.19 15.87 -2.26
N LEU A 87 2.52 15.86 -2.23
CA LEU A 87 3.32 16.59 -1.26
C LEU A 87 3.05 18.09 -1.41
N GLY A 88 2.66 18.74 -0.32
CA GLY A 88 2.23 20.15 -0.32
C GLY A 88 0.71 20.34 -0.38
N ASP A 89 -0.06 19.30 -0.71
CA ASP A 89 -1.52 19.35 -0.61
C ASP A 89 -1.95 19.26 0.87
N GLY A 90 -2.91 20.10 1.26
CA GLY A 90 -3.44 20.12 2.63
C GLY A 90 -4.40 18.97 2.96
N TYR A 91 -4.93 18.27 1.95
CA TYR A 91 -6.02 17.30 2.12
C TYR A 91 -5.65 15.90 1.62
N TRP A 92 -6.13 14.88 2.34
CA TRP A 92 -6.03 13.48 1.93
C TRP A 92 -7.28 13.05 1.15
N PHE A 93 -7.08 12.50 -0.04
CA PHE A 93 -8.16 11.96 -0.87
C PHE A 93 -8.31 10.47 -0.63
N GLN A 94 -9.48 10.03 -0.17
CA GLN A 94 -9.76 8.60 -0.04
C GLN A 94 -9.85 7.97 -1.44
N ARG A 95 -8.98 7.01 -1.71
CA ARG A 95 -8.96 6.25 -2.96
C ARG A 95 -9.74 4.95 -2.84
N ILE A 96 -9.66 4.31 -1.68
CA ILE A 96 -10.32 3.03 -1.42
C ILE A 96 -10.89 3.07 0.00
N LYS A 97 -12.14 2.61 0.14
CA LYS A 97 -12.77 2.37 1.44
C LYS A 97 -12.79 0.86 1.68
N TRP A 98 -12.44 0.43 2.88
CA TRP A 98 -12.57 -0.97 3.25
C TRP A 98 -14.05 -1.30 3.46
N ASN A 99 -14.52 -2.40 2.88
CA ASN A 99 -15.78 -3.01 3.28
C ASN A 99 -15.45 -3.85 4.50
N VAL A 100 -15.68 -3.29 5.69
CA VAL A 100 -15.53 -3.98 6.98
C VAL A 100 -16.90 -4.44 7.45
#